data_AF-A0A559M5W0-F1
#
_entry.id   AF-A0A559M5W0-F1
#
_cell.length_a   1.000
_cell.length_b   1.000
_cell.length_c   1.000
_cell.angle_alpha   90.00
_cell.angle_beta   90.00
_cell.angle_gamma   90.00
#
_symmetry.space_group_name_H-M   'P 1'
#
loop_
_entity.id
_entity.type
_entity.pdbx_description
1 polymer ?
#
loop_
_entity_poly.entity_id
_entity_poly.type
_entity_poly.pdbx_seq_one_letter_code
_entity_poly.pdbx_strand_id
1 'polypeptide(L)'
;MTGSTLNIALENASSSSTVYAYITGQAIDNNNALVLMEADGKTPYYPSSPSSTGQALAQNCAIPLGAPGSTVTVTVPRISASRIWFVFDDTLTFLLNPGPGLVEPSISNTADPNYNKNWGFAEFTFNADQLYANISYVDFVSIPLSMTLLNSAGNTQHVSGIPQDGLTTISNALIAQNQSDGAGWDQLIISNNGTTLRAVSPNNGIVLNSSLFSNYYSAYADSVWTKYTSTPLSIDTQASF
;
A
#
# COMPACT_ATOMS: atom_id res chain seq x y z
N MET A 1 5.30 -20.88 17.15
CA MET A 1 6.45 -19.96 17.14
C MET A 1 7.03 -19.93 15.75
N THR A 2 7.13 -18.75 15.16
CA THR A 2 7.77 -18.52 13.87
C THR A 2 9.29 -18.47 14.02
N GLY A 3 10.03 -18.51 12.90
CA GLY A 3 11.46 -18.21 12.87
C GLY A 3 11.79 -16.77 13.28
N SER A 4 13.08 -16.46 13.42
CA SER A 4 13.57 -15.08 13.62
C SER A 4 13.57 -14.25 12.32
N THR A 5 13.48 -14.91 11.18
CA THR A 5 13.43 -14.29 9.86
C THR A 5 12.35 -14.93 8.98
N LEU A 6 11.88 -14.18 8.00
CA LEU A 6 10.95 -14.63 6.97
C LEU A 6 11.60 -14.48 5.59
N ASN A 7 11.60 -15.56 4.82
CA ASN A 7 11.94 -15.49 3.40
C ASN A 7 10.68 -15.12 2.60
N ILE A 8 10.82 -14.17 1.70
CA ILE A 8 9.74 -13.74 0.81
C ILE A 8 10.24 -13.86 -0.63
N ALA A 9 9.48 -14.54 -1.48
CA ALA A 9 9.73 -14.58 -2.92
C ALA A 9 9.03 -13.38 -3.57
N LEU A 10 9.81 -12.44 -4.11
CA LEU A 10 9.32 -11.34 -4.90
C LEU A 10 9.38 -11.75 -6.38
N GLU A 11 8.22 -11.94 -6.99
CA GLU A 11 8.10 -12.42 -8.37
C GLU A 11 7.75 -11.27 -9.31
N ASN A 12 8.54 -11.08 -10.36
CA ASN A 12 8.18 -10.18 -11.45
C ASN A 12 7.28 -10.92 -12.45
N ALA A 13 5.98 -10.96 -12.17
CA ALA A 13 4.96 -11.52 -13.07
C ALA A 13 4.45 -10.49 -14.11
N SER A 14 5.13 -9.35 -14.26
CA SER A 14 4.74 -8.27 -15.16
C SER A 14 5.42 -8.40 -16.54
N SER A 15 5.11 -7.46 -17.44
CA SER A 15 5.81 -7.32 -18.73
C SER A 15 7.03 -6.38 -18.68
N SER A 16 7.27 -5.66 -17.57
CA SER A 16 8.42 -4.75 -17.46
C SER A 16 9.68 -5.49 -17.00
N SER A 17 10.82 -5.15 -17.59
CA SER A 17 12.16 -5.57 -17.16
C SER A 17 12.77 -4.66 -16.10
N THR A 18 12.11 -3.55 -15.76
CA THR A 18 12.58 -2.56 -14.79
C THR A 18 11.54 -2.45 -13.68
N VAL A 19 11.65 -3.32 -12.67
CA VAL A 19 10.82 -3.28 -11.47
C VAL A 19 11.71 -3.30 -10.25
N TYR A 20 11.48 -2.37 -9.33
CA TYR A 20 12.15 -2.33 -8.04
C TYR A 20 11.16 -2.57 -6.91
N ALA A 21 11.63 -3.29 -5.90
CA ALA A 21 10.93 -3.45 -4.64
C ALA A 21 11.66 -2.72 -3.50
N TYR A 22 10.90 -2.37 -2.47
CA TYR A 22 11.41 -1.84 -1.21
C TYR A 22 10.67 -2.51 -0.07
N ILE A 23 11.33 -2.74 1.06
CA ILE A 23 10.68 -3.26 2.26
C ILE A 23 10.96 -2.29 3.40
N THR A 24 9.90 -1.81 4.03
CA THR A 24 9.94 -0.85 5.16
C THR A 24 9.15 -1.40 6.33
N GLY A 25 9.44 -0.97 7.55
CA GLY A 25 8.65 -1.29 8.74
C GLY A 25 9.38 -0.99 10.05
N GLN A 26 8.99 -1.66 11.11
CA GLN A 26 9.62 -1.58 12.44
C GLN A 26 10.17 -2.94 12.85
N ALA A 27 11.48 -3.04 13.10
CA ALA A 27 12.11 -4.29 13.50
C ALA A 27 11.78 -4.63 14.96
N ILE A 28 10.89 -5.61 15.15
CA ILE A 28 10.31 -5.97 16.45
C ILE A 28 11.43 -6.33 17.45
N ASP A 29 12.36 -7.19 17.03
CA ASP A 29 13.45 -7.68 17.88
C ASP A 29 14.59 -6.64 18.06
N ASN A 30 14.47 -5.45 17.46
CA ASN A 30 15.39 -4.32 17.62
C ASN A 30 14.67 -3.09 18.17
N ASN A 31 13.94 -3.25 19.28
CA ASN A 31 13.20 -2.19 19.97
C ASN A 31 12.24 -1.40 19.07
N ASN A 32 11.61 -2.07 18.08
CA ASN A 32 10.76 -1.43 17.05
C ASN A 32 11.47 -0.32 16.27
N ALA A 33 12.79 -0.40 16.10
CA ALA A 33 13.53 0.56 15.29
C ALA A 33 13.01 0.57 13.85
N LEU A 34 12.89 1.77 13.27
CA LEU A 34 12.64 1.95 11.83
C LEU A 34 13.65 1.12 11.04
N VAL A 35 13.17 0.30 10.13
CA VAL A 35 13.99 -0.56 9.29
C VAL A 35 13.55 -0.47 7.83
N LEU A 36 14.55 -0.45 6.95
CA LEU A 36 14.39 -0.75 5.53
C LEU A 36 15.32 -1.91 5.17
N MET A 37 15.01 -2.66 4.13
CA MET A 37 15.97 -3.63 3.57
C MET A 37 16.84 -2.94 2.52
N GLU A 38 18.16 -3.18 2.54
CA GLU A 38 19.06 -2.71 1.49
C GLU A 38 18.78 -3.43 0.15
N ALA A 39 19.39 -2.94 -0.93
CA ALA A 39 19.19 -3.43 -2.30
C ALA A 39 19.51 -4.92 -2.51
N ASP A 40 20.27 -5.55 -1.59
CA ASP A 40 20.54 -6.99 -1.60
C ASP A 40 19.34 -7.83 -1.12
N GLY A 41 18.30 -7.19 -0.57
CA GLY A 41 17.10 -7.81 -0.03
C GLY A 41 17.33 -8.60 1.26
N LYS A 42 18.48 -8.47 1.91
CA LYS A 42 18.89 -9.31 3.05
C LYS A 42 19.46 -8.52 4.21
N THR A 43 20.10 -7.40 3.94
CA THR A 43 20.74 -6.56 4.96
C THR A 43 19.74 -5.54 5.51
N PRO A 44 19.38 -5.59 6.81
CA PRO A 44 18.55 -4.56 7.42
C PRO A 44 19.32 -3.26 7.59
N TYR A 45 18.79 -2.17 7.05
CA TYR A 45 19.25 -0.80 7.23
C TYR A 45 18.40 -0.10 8.29
N TYR A 46 19.08 0.42 9.33
CA TYR A 46 18.48 1.22 10.40
C TYR A 46 18.95 2.68 10.25
N PRO A 47 18.13 3.57 9.67
CA PRO A 47 18.52 4.97 9.49
C PRO A 47 18.79 5.65 10.83
N SER A 48 19.81 6.53 10.87
CA SER A 48 19.98 7.45 12.00
C SER A 48 18.96 8.58 11.93
N SER A 49 18.64 9.18 13.08
CA SER A 49 17.80 10.39 13.12
C SER A 49 18.52 11.55 12.42
N PRO A 50 17.97 12.12 11.34
CA PRO A 50 18.55 13.30 10.71
C PRO A 50 18.38 14.55 11.58
N SER A 51 19.16 15.60 11.30
CA SER A 51 19.07 16.90 11.97
C SER A 51 17.92 17.78 11.46
N SER A 52 17.37 17.49 10.30
CA SER A 52 16.30 18.24 9.63
C SER A 52 15.33 17.29 8.92
N THR A 53 14.17 17.80 8.53
CA THR A 53 13.18 17.06 7.76
C THR A 53 13.61 16.82 6.31
N GLY A 54 12.99 15.85 5.64
CA GLY A 54 13.15 15.63 4.21
C GLY A 54 14.54 15.19 3.76
N GLN A 55 15.32 14.54 4.62
CA GLN A 55 16.65 14.05 4.25
C GLN A 55 16.57 12.74 3.46
N ALA A 56 17.45 12.53 2.48
CA ALA A 56 17.49 11.28 1.74
C ALA A 56 17.98 10.11 2.62
N LEU A 57 17.63 8.87 2.23
CA LEU A 57 18.25 7.67 2.80
C LEU A 57 19.75 7.66 2.52
N ALA A 58 20.54 7.19 3.49
CA ALA A 58 21.99 7.05 3.32
C ALA A 58 22.38 5.76 2.56
N GLN A 59 21.49 4.77 2.54
CA GLN A 59 21.70 3.49 1.87
C GLN A 59 20.75 3.32 0.69
N ASN A 60 21.18 2.56 -0.31
CA ASN A 60 20.32 2.16 -1.42
C ASN A 60 19.43 0.99 -0.97
N CYS A 61 18.11 1.22 -0.96
CA CYS A 61 17.10 0.22 -0.61
C CYS A 61 16.31 -0.30 -1.83
N ALA A 62 16.72 0.04 -3.06
CA ALA A 62 16.04 -0.39 -4.27
C ALA A 62 16.44 -1.82 -4.64
N ILE A 63 15.59 -2.81 -4.35
CA ILE A 63 15.81 -4.23 -4.64
C ILE A 63 15.37 -4.50 -6.10
N PRO A 64 16.27 -4.76 -7.05
CA PRO A 64 15.90 -5.01 -8.44
C PRO A 64 15.23 -6.38 -8.58
N LEU A 65 14.06 -6.46 -9.22
CA LEU A 65 13.35 -7.74 -9.43
C LEU A 65 13.76 -8.47 -10.72
N GLY A 66 14.52 -7.83 -11.60
CA GLY A 66 14.97 -8.42 -12.86
C GLY A 66 13.89 -8.48 -13.93
N ALA A 67 14.13 -9.27 -14.98
CA ALA A 67 13.24 -9.41 -16.14
C ALA A 67 11.91 -10.13 -15.81
N PRO A 68 10.88 -10.04 -16.65
CA PRO A 68 9.66 -10.85 -16.52
C PRO A 68 9.95 -12.33 -16.25
N GLY A 69 9.22 -12.91 -15.30
CA GLY A 69 9.40 -14.29 -14.83
C GLY A 69 10.53 -14.49 -13.81
N SER A 70 11.27 -13.44 -13.45
CA SER A 70 12.31 -13.52 -12.42
C SER A 70 11.71 -13.59 -11.01
N THR A 71 12.43 -14.27 -10.13
CA THR A 71 12.13 -14.33 -8.69
C THR A 71 13.34 -13.88 -7.90
N VAL A 72 13.14 -12.95 -6.98
CA VAL A 72 14.15 -12.51 -6.01
C VAL A 72 13.71 -12.93 -4.62
N THR A 73 14.53 -13.72 -3.94
CA THR A 73 14.26 -14.08 -2.54
C THR A 73 14.92 -13.07 -1.61
N VAL A 74 14.09 -12.42 -0.80
CA VAL A 74 14.50 -11.49 0.26
C VAL A 74 14.32 -12.15 1.61
N THR A 75 15.09 -11.71 2.61
CA THR A 75 15.02 -12.22 3.98
C THR A 75 14.85 -11.05 4.94
N VAL A 76 13.73 -11.00 5.65
CA VAL A 76 13.39 -9.92 6.58
C VAL A 76 13.44 -10.41 8.03
N PRO A 77 13.78 -9.56 9.01
CA PRO A 77 13.62 -9.90 10.43
C PRO A 77 12.12 -9.96 10.80
N ARG A 78 11.83 -10.30 12.06
CA ARG A 78 10.51 -9.98 12.63
C ARG A 78 10.26 -8.48 12.55
N ILE A 79 9.18 -8.11 11.89
CA ILE A 79 8.90 -6.76 11.42
C ILE A 79 7.41 -6.47 11.52
N SER A 80 7.04 -5.29 12.02
CA SER A 80 5.67 -4.81 12.17
C SER A 80 5.45 -3.53 11.37
N ALA A 81 4.18 -3.18 11.15
CA ALA A 81 3.79 -2.00 10.37
C ALA A 81 4.53 -1.93 9.01
N SER A 82 4.64 -3.09 8.35
CA SER A 82 5.56 -3.26 7.23
C SER A 82 4.85 -3.15 5.90
N ARG A 83 5.57 -2.63 4.91
CA ARG A 83 5.13 -2.58 3.52
C ARG A 83 6.18 -3.18 2.60
N ILE A 84 5.71 -3.91 1.59
CA ILE A 84 6.49 -4.25 0.40
C ILE A 84 5.98 -3.36 -0.72
N TRP A 85 6.82 -2.42 -1.13
CA TRP A 85 6.55 -1.46 -2.20
C TRP A 85 7.06 -2.01 -3.51
N PHE A 86 6.36 -1.71 -4.60
CA PHE A 86 6.81 -2.01 -5.96
C PHE A 86 6.67 -0.77 -6.81
N VAL A 87 7.63 -0.52 -7.68
CA VAL A 87 7.62 0.57 -8.65
C VAL A 87 8.13 0.09 -10.00
N PHE A 88 7.50 0.57 -11.05
CA PHE A 88 7.79 0.22 -12.44
C PHE A 88 8.55 1.34 -13.13
N ASP A 89 9.56 0.95 -13.91
CA ASP A 89 10.33 1.79 -14.84
C ASP A 89 11.05 3.00 -14.19
N ASP A 90 11.14 3.01 -12.85
CA ASP A 90 11.75 4.05 -12.02
C ASP A 90 12.08 3.46 -10.62
N THR A 91 12.59 4.29 -9.72
CA THR A 91 12.84 4.01 -8.30
C THR A 91 11.94 4.87 -7.41
N LEU A 92 11.64 4.43 -6.18
CA LEU A 92 10.94 5.26 -5.19
C LEU A 92 11.93 6.13 -4.41
N THR A 93 11.50 7.35 -4.11
CA THR A 93 12.21 8.29 -3.24
C THR A 93 11.57 8.27 -1.86
N PHE A 94 12.30 7.72 -0.88
CA PHE A 94 11.96 7.81 0.53
C PHE A 94 12.78 8.93 1.18
N LEU A 95 12.15 9.67 2.10
CA LEU A 95 12.83 10.71 2.87
C LEU A 95 12.75 10.40 4.37
N LEU A 96 13.56 11.09 5.17
CA LEU A 96 13.66 10.94 6.61
C LEU A 96 13.43 12.26 7.31
N ASN A 97 12.64 12.20 8.38
CA ASN A 97 12.45 13.26 9.36
C ASN A 97 13.15 12.89 10.68
N PRO A 98 13.45 13.86 11.57
CA PRO A 98 13.99 13.59 12.89
C PRO A 98 13.08 12.63 13.69
N GLY A 99 13.68 11.71 14.44
CA GLY A 99 12.95 10.64 15.13
C GLY A 99 13.80 9.37 15.31
N PRO A 100 14.26 8.71 14.23
CA PRO A 100 13.98 8.90 12.79
C PRO A 100 12.53 8.55 12.41
N GLY A 101 11.93 9.31 11.49
CA GLY A 101 10.62 9.03 10.89
C GLY A 101 10.72 8.88 9.38
N LEU A 102 10.22 7.77 8.83
CA LEU A 102 10.17 7.57 7.39
C LEU A 102 9.05 8.41 6.77
N VAL A 103 9.39 9.19 5.76
CA VAL A 103 8.42 9.83 4.86
C VAL A 103 8.22 8.90 3.68
N GLU A 104 7.07 8.25 3.69
CA GLU A 104 6.65 7.29 2.68
C GLU A 104 6.04 8.01 1.45
N PRO A 105 6.01 7.35 0.26
CA PRO A 105 5.37 7.89 -0.93
C PRO A 105 3.94 8.37 -0.67
N SER A 106 3.64 9.62 -1.04
CA SER A 106 2.31 10.20 -0.91
C SER A 106 1.54 10.22 -2.23
N ILE A 107 0.31 9.74 -2.20
CA ILE A 107 -0.68 9.89 -3.30
C ILE A 107 -1.54 11.16 -3.17
N SER A 108 -1.44 11.86 -2.04
CA SER A 108 -2.30 13.01 -1.71
C SER A 108 -1.53 14.33 -1.65
N ASN A 109 -0.25 14.31 -2.00
CA ASN A 109 0.59 15.48 -2.20
C ASN A 109 1.12 15.49 -3.65
N THR A 110 0.63 16.41 -4.47
CA THR A 110 1.01 16.49 -5.89
C THR A 110 2.47 16.90 -6.11
N ALA A 111 3.13 17.46 -5.09
CA ALA A 111 4.56 17.78 -5.11
C ALA A 111 5.45 16.61 -4.64
N ASP A 112 4.86 15.48 -4.22
CA ASP A 112 5.64 14.30 -3.83
C ASP A 112 6.44 13.77 -5.04
N PRO A 113 7.75 13.46 -4.87
CA PRO A 113 8.59 12.96 -5.95
C PRO A 113 8.11 11.63 -6.55
N ASN A 114 7.23 10.91 -5.86
CA ASN A 114 6.66 9.64 -6.29
C ASN A 114 5.25 9.79 -6.89
N TYR A 115 4.65 10.99 -6.87
CA TYR A 115 3.25 11.20 -7.28
C TYR A 115 2.99 10.71 -8.72
N ASN A 116 3.92 10.99 -9.64
CA ASN A 116 3.80 10.66 -11.06
C ASN A 116 4.43 9.32 -11.47
N LYS A 117 4.88 8.50 -10.50
CA LYS A 117 5.46 7.18 -10.74
C LYS A 117 4.40 6.09 -10.69
N ASN A 118 4.62 4.94 -11.33
CA ASN A 118 3.70 3.79 -11.27
C ASN A 118 4.11 2.83 -10.15
N TRP A 119 3.40 2.87 -9.02
CA TRP A 119 3.75 2.10 -7.82
C TRP A 119 2.52 1.68 -7.02
N GLY A 120 2.70 0.67 -6.19
CA GLY A 120 1.74 0.17 -5.20
C GLY A 120 2.46 -0.60 -4.10
N PHE A 121 1.72 -1.12 -3.12
CA PHE A 121 2.30 -1.89 -2.03
C PHE A 121 1.37 -2.98 -1.48
N ALA A 122 1.97 -3.95 -0.81
CA ALA A 122 1.29 -4.89 0.07
C ALA A 122 1.77 -4.68 1.51
N GLU A 123 0.95 -5.07 2.49
CA GLU A 123 1.24 -4.88 3.91
C GLU A 123 1.45 -6.21 4.61
N PHE A 124 2.33 -6.23 5.61
CA PHE A 124 2.48 -7.41 6.45
C PHE A 124 3.06 -7.10 7.84
N THR A 125 2.83 -8.02 8.76
CA THR A 125 3.50 -8.09 10.07
C THR A 125 3.92 -9.53 10.31
N PHE A 126 5.21 -9.73 10.55
CA PHE A 126 5.81 -11.01 10.90
C PHE A 126 6.36 -10.92 12.33
N ASN A 127 5.72 -11.60 13.28
CA ASN A 127 6.12 -11.60 14.68
C ASN A 127 6.42 -13.03 15.16
N ALA A 128 6.69 -13.22 16.45
CA ALA A 128 7.05 -14.51 17.03
C ALA A 128 5.94 -15.58 16.96
N ASP A 129 4.69 -15.15 16.77
CA ASP A 129 3.52 -16.00 16.82
C ASP A 129 3.02 -16.36 15.41
N GLN A 130 3.01 -15.37 14.50
CA GLN A 130 2.31 -15.49 13.22
C GLN A 130 2.76 -14.46 12.16
N LEU A 131 2.21 -14.63 10.96
CA LEU A 131 2.27 -13.68 9.86
C LEU A 131 0.85 -13.18 9.54
N TYR A 132 0.67 -11.87 9.55
CA TYR A 132 -0.46 -11.19 8.93
C TYR A 132 0.02 -10.54 7.65
N ALA A 133 -0.69 -10.72 6.54
CA ALA A 133 -0.35 -10.06 5.28
C ALA A 133 -1.60 -9.81 4.44
N ASN A 134 -1.63 -8.68 3.75
CA ASN A 134 -2.78 -8.27 2.94
C ASN A 134 -2.34 -7.44 1.72
N ILE A 135 -3.18 -7.51 0.69
CA ILE A 135 -3.28 -6.47 -0.33
C ILE A 135 -4.42 -5.56 0.09
N SER A 136 -4.24 -4.25 0.00
CA SER A 136 -5.22 -3.26 0.45
C SER A 136 -5.51 -2.25 -0.64
N TYR A 137 -6.77 -1.83 -0.72
CA TYR A 137 -7.23 -0.73 -1.56
C TYR A 137 -7.84 0.41 -0.72
N VAL A 138 -7.47 0.48 0.57
CA VAL A 138 -7.92 1.52 1.50
C VAL A 138 -7.46 2.90 1.03
N ASP A 139 -6.24 3.00 0.50
CA ASP A 139 -5.70 4.27 0.02
C ASP A 139 -5.93 4.49 -1.48
N PHE A 140 -5.65 3.48 -2.30
CA PHE A 140 -5.81 3.53 -3.76
C PHE A 140 -5.72 2.15 -4.40
N VAL A 141 -6.17 2.08 -5.65
CA VAL A 141 -5.94 0.97 -6.58
C VAL A 141 -4.92 1.43 -7.62
N SER A 142 -3.91 0.61 -7.92
CA SER A 142 -2.86 0.92 -8.92
C SER A 142 -2.43 -0.34 -9.69
N ILE A 143 -1.22 -0.83 -9.43
CA ILE A 143 -0.64 -2.04 -10.01
C ILE A 143 -1.35 -3.29 -9.48
N PRO A 144 -1.56 -4.31 -10.32
CA PRO A 144 -1.99 -5.63 -9.85
C PRO A 144 -0.92 -6.28 -8.97
N LEU A 145 -1.32 -6.70 -7.77
CA LEU A 145 -0.49 -7.47 -6.83
C LEU A 145 -1.24 -8.73 -6.43
N SER A 146 -0.55 -9.86 -6.29
CA SER A 146 -1.11 -11.08 -5.72
C SER A 146 -0.18 -11.62 -4.66
N MET A 147 -0.71 -12.42 -3.74
CA MET A 147 0.09 -12.99 -2.66
C MET A 147 -0.28 -14.44 -2.42
N THR A 148 0.75 -15.25 -2.19
CA THR A 148 0.63 -16.66 -1.82
C THR A 148 1.42 -16.89 -0.55
N LEU A 149 0.77 -17.45 0.47
CA LEU A 149 1.39 -17.88 1.71
C LEU A 149 1.50 -19.41 1.74
N LEU A 150 2.73 -19.92 1.81
CA LEU A 150 3.01 -21.31 2.17
C LEU A 150 3.36 -21.37 3.66
N ASN A 151 2.55 -22.04 4.46
CA ASN A 151 2.80 -22.15 5.90
C ASN A 151 3.70 -23.36 6.24
N SER A 152 4.14 -23.43 7.50
CA SER A 152 5.03 -24.50 7.99
C SER A 152 4.41 -25.90 7.98
N ALA A 153 3.08 -26.01 7.85
CA ALA A 153 2.37 -27.27 7.70
C ALA A 153 2.26 -27.72 6.23
N GLY A 154 2.79 -26.93 5.28
CA GLY A 154 2.70 -27.20 3.85
C GLY A 154 1.39 -26.76 3.19
N ASN A 155 0.53 -26.03 3.92
CA ASN A 155 -0.72 -25.51 3.36
C ASN A 155 -0.49 -24.17 2.66
N THR A 156 -1.20 -23.97 1.56
CA THR A 156 -1.17 -22.73 0.78
C THR A 156 -2.44 -21.92 1.00
N GLN A 157 -2.27 -20.61 1.18
CA GLN A 157 -3.34 -19.62 1.07
C GLN A 157 -2.99 -18.65 -0.05
N HIS A 158 -3.97 -18.21 -0.83
CA HIS A 158 -3.75 -17.30 -1.94
C HIS A 158 -4.81 -16.20 -1.93
N VAL A 159 -4.36 -14.98 -2.22
CA VAL A 159 -5.22 -13.85 -2.53
C VAL A 159 -4.78 -13.26 -3.86
N SER A 160 -5.74 -13.18 -4.79
CA SER A 160 -5.54 -12.54 -6.08
C SER A 160 -5.76 -11.03 -5.96
N GLY A 161 -5.02 -10.26 -6.75
CA GLY A 161 -5.26 -8.83 -6.93
C GLY A 161 -6.38 -8.53 -7.91
N ILE A 162 -6.45 -7.26 -8.32
CA ILE A 162 -7.21 -6.87 -9.49
C ILE A 162 -6.69 -7.59 -10.76
N PRO A 163 -7.53 -7.82 -11.77
CA PRO A 163 -7.06 -8.30 -13.07
C PRO A 163 -6.16 -7.25 -13.75
N GLN A 164 -5.47 -7.65 -14.82
CA GLN A 164 -4.55 -6.78 -15.57
C GLN A 164 -5.21 -5.49 -16.07
N ASP A 165 -6.47 -5.55 -16.47
CA ASP A 165 -7.29 -4.41 -16.92
C ASP A 165 -8.09 -3.77 -15.77
N GLY A 166 -7.88 -4.19 -14.53
CA GLY A 166 -8.69 -3.81 -13.38
C GLY A 166 -8.68 -2.31 -13.12
N LEU A 167 -7.52 -1.65 -13.21
CA LEU A 167 -7.42 -0.20 -13.03
C LEU A 167 -8.21 0.57 -14.11
N THR A 168 -8.16 0.11 -15.36
CA THR A 168 -8.95 0.68 -16.46
C THR A 168 -10.45 0.50 -16.22
N THR A 169 -10.86 -0.72 -15.83
CA THR A 169 -12.27 -1.03 -15.52
C THR A 169 -12.80 -0.17 -14.38
N ILE A 170 -12.04 -0.02 -13.30
CA ILE A 170 -12.40 0.82 -12.15
C ILE A 170 -12.48 2.29 -12.56
N SER A 171 -11.50 2.79 -13.32
CA SER A 171 -11.49 4.18 -13.79
C SER A 171 -12.71 4.50 -14.66
N ASN A 172 -13.06 3.59 -15.57
CA ASN A 172 -14.27 3.73 -16.40
C ASN A 172 -15.55 3.74 -15.56
N ALA A 173 -15.63 2.90 -14.53
CA ALA A 173 -16.77 2.87 -13.61
C ALA A 173 -16.87 4.16 -12.78
N LEU A 174 -15.75 4.72 -12.31
CA LEU A 174 -15.71 6.01 -11.62
C LEU A 174 -16.17 7.16 -12.52
N ILE A 175 -15.72 7.17 -13.78
CA ILE A 175 -16.20 8.14 -14.78
C ILE A 175 -17.70 8.01 -15.01
N ALA A 176 -18.19 6.78 -15.20
CA ALA A 176 -19.62 6.52 -15.40
C ALA A 176 -20.45 6.92 -14.16
N GLN A 177 -19.94 6.68 -12.96
CA GLN A 177 -20.60 7.11 -11.72
C GLN A 177 -20.68 8.64 -11.64
N ASN A 178 -19.60 9.34 -11.97
CA ASN A 178 -19.63 10.81 -12.03
C ASN A 178 -20.62 11.34 -13.08
N GLN A 179 -20.76 10.67 -14.23
CA GLN A 179 -21.76 11.02 -15.23
C GLN A 179 -23.20 10.82 -14.72
N SER A 180 -23.40 9.90 -13.78
CA SER A 180 -24.70 9.60 -13.19
C SER A 180 -25.14 10.64 -12.14
N ASP A 181 -24.24 11.03 -11.23
CA ASP A 181 -24.58 11.85 -10.07
C ASP A 181 -23.83 13.20 -9.96
N GLY A 182 -22.81 13.43 -10.77
CA GLY A 182 -22.00 14.65 -10.76
C GLY A 182 -21.18 14.86 -9.50
N ALA A 183 -20.96 13.84 -8.67
CA ALA A 183 -20.38 13.99 -7.34
C ALA A 183 -18.83 14.08 -7.31
N GLY A 184 -18.18 13.93 -8.45
CA GLY A 184 -16.72 14.03 -8.60
C GLY A 184 -15.98 12.69 -8.51
N TRP A 185 -16.64 11.55 -8.73
CA TRP A 185 -15.99 10.23 -8.71
C TRP A 185 -14.82 10.09 -9.69
N ASP A 186 -14.89 10.79 -10.82
CA ASP A 186 -13.81 10.87 -11.81
C ASP A 186 -12.56 11.61 -11.31
N GLN A 187 -12.71 12.51 -10.33
CA GLN A 187 -11.60 13.22 -9.69
C GLN A 187 -10.73 12.30 -8.81
N LEU A 188 -11.17 11.07 -8.55
CA LEU A 188 -10.37 10.05 -7.87
C LEU A 188 -9.29 9.44 -8.76
N ILE A 189 -9.30 9.72 -10.06
CA ILE A 189 -8.35 9.15 -11.01
C ILE A 189 -7.12 10.05 -11.09
N ILE A 190 -5.94 9.50 -10.77
CA ILE A 190 -4.65 10.17 -10.97
C ILE A 190 -4.00 9.60 -12.23
N SER A 191 -3.67 10.49 -13.15
CA SER A 191 -3.04 10.17 -14.43
C SER A 191 -1.80 11.02 -14.66
N ASN A 192 -0.85 10.49 -15.41
CA ASN A 192 0.33 11.21 -15.87
C ASN A 192 0.46 11.03 -17.39
N ASN A 193 0.54 12.12 -18.14
CA ASN A 193 0.66 12.14 -19.61
C ASN A 193 -0.37 11.23 -20.33
N GLY A 194 -1.61 11.20 -19.84
CA GLY A 194 -2.70 10.40 -20.43
C GLY A 194 -2.72 8.92 -20.02
N THR A 195 -1.77 8.47 -19.21
CA THR A 195 -1.79 7.13 -18.60
C THR A 195 -2.34 7.21 -17.19
N THR A 196 -3.38 6.44 -16.90
CA THR A 196 -3.89 6.27 -15.53
C THR A 196 -2.85 5.56 -14.67
N LEU A 197 -2.45 6.18 -13.57
CA LEU A 197 -1.51 5.59 -12.61
C LEU A 197 -2.23 4.90 -11.45
N ARG A 198 -3.34 5.48 -10.99
CA ARG A 198 -4.12 4.97 -9.86
C ARG A 198 -5.51 5.59 -9.77
N ALA A 199 -6.41 4.89 -9.09
CA ALA A 199 -7.67 5.42 -8.58
C ALA A 199 -7.58 5.51 -7.04
N VAL A 200 -7.63 6.72 -6.48
CA VAL A 200 -7.51 6.95 -5.04
C VAL A 200 -8.82 6.74 -4.31
N SER A 201 -8.76 6.40 -3.04
CA SER A 201 -9.95 6.27 -2.21
C SER A 201 -10.63 7.62 -1.97
N PRO A 202 -11.95 7.64 -1.70
CA PRO A 202 -12.67 8.89 -1.42
C PRO A 202 -12.02 9.74 -0.33
N ASN A 203 -11.48 9.13 0.73
CA ASN A 203 -10.78 9.84 1.80
C ASN A 203 -9.52 10.57 1.27
N ASN A 204 -8.70 9.90 0.46
CA ASN A 204 -7.53 10.54 -0.15
C ASN A 204 -7.91 11.57 -1.22
N GLY A 205 -9.00 11.34 -1.95
CA GLY A 205 -9.59 12.33 -2.85
C GLY A 205 -10.00 13.62 -2.13
N ILE A 206 -10.57 13.50 -0.92
CA ILE A 206 -10.93 14.65 -0.07
C ILE A 206 -9.68 15.39 0.42
N VAL A 207 -8.57 14.70 0.69
CA VAL A 207 -7.30 15.39 1.02
C VAL A 207 -6.80 16.24 -0.14
N LEU A 208 -6.95 15.76 -1.38
CA LEU A 208 -6.58 16.49 -2.59
C LEU A 208 -7.56 17.62 -2.94
N ASN A 209 -8.85 17.41 -2.70
CA ASN A 209 -9.92 18.38 -2.87
C ASN A 209 -10.89 18.29 -1.69
N SER A 210 -10.75 19.20 -0.72
CA SER A 210 -11.54 19.19 0.52
C SER A 210 -13.06 19.38 0.34
N SER A 211 -13.50 19.78 -0.86
CA SER A 211 -14.92 19.93 -1.20
C SER A 211 -15.53 18.68 -1.84
N LEU A 212 -14.70 17.70 -2.22
CA LEU A 212 -15.13 16.48 -2.89
C LEU A 212 -16.10 15.69 -1.99
N PHE A 213 -17.18 15.18 -2.58
CA PHE A 213 -18.24 14.44 -1.86
C PHE A 213 -18.87 15.19 -0.67
N SER A 214 -18.78 16.52 -0.62
CA SER A 214 -19.45 17.31 0.42
C SER A 214 -20.93 16.96 0.48
N ASN A 215 -21.40 16.51 1.65
CA ASN A 215 -22.77 16.08 1.92
C ASN A 215 -23.25 14.86 1.10
N TYR A 216 -22.36 14.13 0.41
CA TYR A 216 -22.74 13.04 -0.49
C TYR A 216 -23.57 11.95 0.20
N TYR A 217 -23.22 11.60 1.44
CA TYR A 217 -23.94 10.61 2.24
C TYR A 217 -24.99 11.21 3.19
N SER A 218 -25.18 12.53 3.24
CA SER A 218 -26.04 13.17 4.26
C SER A 218 -27.48 12.66 4.19
N ALA A 219 -28.10 12.64 3.01
CA ALA A 219 -29.47 12.16 2.86
C ALA A 219 -29.63 10.69 3.28
N TYR A 220 -28.64 9.85 2.97
CA TYR A 220 -28.66 8.44 3.37
C TYR A 220 -28.49 8.30 4.89
N ALA A 221 -27.53 9.01 5.48
CA ALA A 221 -27.33 9.03 6.92
C ALA A 221 -28.58 9.51 7.65
N ASP A 222 -29.20 10.61 7.21
CA ASP A 222 -30.45 11.13 7.79
C ASP A 222 -31.59 10.10 7.72
N SER A 223 -31.68 9.34 6.64
CA SER A 223 -32.67 8.26 6.50
C SER A 223 -32.43 7.11 7.48
N VAL A 224 -31.18 6.76 7.73
CA VAL A 224 -30.77 5.74 8.70
C VAL A 224 -31.11 6.23 10.11
N TRP A 225 -30.70 7.46 10.46
CA TRP A 225 -31.03 8.08 11.74
C TRP A 225 -32.54 8.13 11.98
N THR A 226 -33.32 8.56 10.98
CA THR A 226 -34.79 8.63 11.05
C THR A 226 -35.41 7.26 11.27
N LYS A 227 -34.98 6.23 10.53
CA LYS A 227 -35.52 4.87 10.67
C LYS A 227 -35.34 4.34 12.10
N TYR A 228 -34.15 4.53 12.65
CA TYR A 228 -33.79 3.95 13.95
C TYR A 228 -34.23 4.81 15.15
N THR A 229 -34.98 5.91 14.95
CA THR A 229 -35.67 6.59 16.05
C THR A 229 -36.84 5.79 16.62
N SER A 230 -37.49 4.97 15.80
CA SER A 230 -38.67 4.17 16.19
C SER A 230 -38.52 2.67 15.93
N THR A 231 -37.40 2.24 15.38
CA THR A 231 -37.11 0.82 15.13
C THR A 231 -35.81 0.45 15.84
N PRO A 232 -35.79 -0.57 16.71
CA PRO A 232 -34.54 -1.03 17.32
C PRO A 232 -33.54 -1.53 16.26
N LEU A 233 -32.28 -1.10 16.37
CA LEU A 233 -31.14 -1.67 15.65
C LEU A 233 -30.40 -2.63 16.60
N SER A 234 -30.44 -3.93 16.30
CA SER A 234 -29.66 -4.93 17.03
C SER A 234 -28.37 -5.25 16.24
N ILE A 235 -27.23 -5.17 16.90
CA ILE A 235 -25.92 -5.49 16.34
C ILE A 235 -25.26 -6.51 17.26
N ASP A 236 -25.08 -7.72 16.75
CA ASP A 236 -24.19 -8.71 17.36
C ASP A 236 -22.83 -8.62 16.69
N THR A 237 -21.86 -8.05 17.41
CA THR A 237 -20.51 -7.86 16.88
C THR A 237 -19.68 -9.14 16.87
N GLN A 238 -20.15 -10.20 17.55
CA GLN A 238 -19.44 -11.47 17.73
C GLN A 238 -17.98 -11.32 18.22
N ALA A 239 -17.62 -10.15 18.75
CA ALA A 239 -16.30 -9.90 19.30
C ALA A 239 -16.19 -10.63 20.64
N SER A 240 -15.48 -11.76 20.63
CA SER A 240 -15.07 -12.44 21.86
C SER A 240 -13.92 -11.65 22.50
N PHE A 241 -14.16 -11.08 23.67
CA PHE A 241 -13.11 -10.55 24.55
C PHE A 241 -12.53 -11.65 25.44
#